data_AF-A0A7K2Q3J9-F1
#
_entry.id   AF-A0A7K2Q3J9-F1
#
_cell.length_a   1.000
_cell.length_b   1.000
_cell.length_c   1.000
_cell.angle_alpha   90.00
_cell.angle_beta   90.00
_cell.angle_gamma   90.00
#
_symmetry.space_group_name_H-M   'P 1'
#
loop_
_entity.id
_entity.type
_entity.pdbx_description
1 polymer ?
#
loop_
_entity_poly.entity_id
_entity_poly.type
_entity_poly.pdbx_seq_one_letter_code
_entity_poly.pdbx_strand_id
1 'polypeptide(L)'
;WSGRFYADHELATALEEQSVREGWLWTGAVRTPAPGGDTEGPDLTLRPRPAGQVLNGHRYVDTAVDAADQIVVDAVCAATGEVLVVRVPAGARGLIVEPSHDRLGQRVAGAGRVVLDRVAITPEQVLGRRPHDEESTPPVTALAEPALRLALCHVGLGIAEGALTEARDLSMGGRAHRLPGEDPDLFLTYGELASAAQTANAVVDRATEVMAQALATGAHLDADVPAGVAALVATAEAVMSKAALHITARVLELADAPGLDRFWRNARVLTAHRPVAHRLRSIGEHYLNGSQRAVAAAYH
;
A
#
# COMPACT_ATOMS: atom_id res chain seq x y z
N TRP A 1 1.98 7.59 -6.00
CA TRP A 1 3.35 7.22 -6.43
C TRP A 1 4.22 8.46 -6.41
N SER A 2 5.50 8.35 -6.05
CA SER A 2 6.44 9.47 -6.09
C SER A 2 7.74 9.02 -6.75
N GLY A 3 8.21 9.81 -7.72
CA GLY A 3 9.51 9.61 -8.35
C GLY A 3 10.66 9.74 -7.35
N ARG A 4 10.48 10.48 -6.25
CA ARG A 4 11.50 10.77 -5.22
C ARG A 4 12.11 9.54 -4.57
N PHE A 5 11.39 8.41 -4.60
CA PHE A 5 11.87 7.16 -4.01
C PHE A 5 12.81 6.38 -4.92
N TYR A 6 12.78 6.62 -6.23
CA TYR A 6 13.48 5.74 -7.19
C TYR A 6 14.32 6.51 -8.20
N ALA A 7 13.91 7.73 -8.54
CA ALA A 7 14.60 8.60 -9.47
C ALA A 7 15.62 9.50 -8.77
N ASP A 8 16.63 9.90 -9.54
CA ASP A 8 17.49 11.00 -9.13
C ASP A 8 16.68 12.30 -8.97
N HIS A 9 17.29 13.29 -8.32
CA HIS A 9 16.59 14.52 -7.94
C HIS A 9 16.08 15.31 -9.15
N GLU A 10 16.83 15.34 -10.26
CA GLU A 10 16.46 16.09 -11.45
C GLU A 10 15.28 15.43 -12.16
N LEU A 11 15.35 14.12 -12.40
CA LEU A 11 14.28 13.35 -13.00
C LEU A 11 13.02 13.36 -12.12
N ALA A 12 13.17 13.20 -10.80
CA ALA A 12 12.04 13.25 -9.87
C ALA A 12 11.32 14.61 -9.92
N THR A 13 12.08 15.71 -9.92
CA THR A 13 11.52 17.07 -9.99
C THR A 13 10.80 17.30 -11.32
N ALA A 14 11.42 16.95 -12.44
CA ALA A 14 10.82 17.08 -13.77
C ALA A 14 9.53 16.27 -13.91
N LEU A 15 9.49 15.05 -13.35
CA LEU A 15 8.29 14.21 -13.35
C LEU A 15 7.17 14.79 -12.49
N GLU A 16 7.48 15.40 -11.35
CA GLU A 16 6.49 16.03 -10.48
C GLU A 16 5.90 17.29 -11.14
N GLU A 17 6.74 18.15 -11.70
CA GLU A 17 6.28 19.31 -12.46
C GLU A 17 5.41 18.91 -13.65
N GLN A 18 5.81 17.88 -14.39
CA GLN A 18 5.01 17.35 -15.48
C GLN A 18 3.69 16.75 -14.98
N SER A 19 3.71 16.00 -13.88
CA SER A 19 2.49 15.40 -13.31
C SER A 19 1.48 16.47 -12.91
N VAL A 20 1.94 17.58 -12.31
CA VAL A 20 1.09 18.71 -11.94
C VAL A 20 0.55 19.42 -13.18
N ARG A 21 1.42 19.70 -14.16
CA ARG A 21 1.02 20.41 -15.39
C ARG A 21 -0.02 19.64 -16.20
N GLU A 22 0.14 18.33 -16.32
CA GLU A 22 -0.74 17.47 -17.11
C GLU A 22 -1.91 16.90 -16.30
N GLY A 23 -1.92 17.07 -14.97
CA GLY A 23 -2.96 16.52 -14.09
C GLY A 23 -2.93 14.99 -13.98
N TRP A 24 -1.75 14.37 -14.05
CA TRP A 24 -1.62 12.92 -14.11
C TRP A 24 -2.07 12.19 -12.85
N LEU A 25 -2.89 11.16 -13.04
CA LEU A 25 -3.17 10.12 -12.06
C LEU A 25 -2.15 8.98 -12.20
N TRP A 26 -1.52 8.61 -11.08
CA TRP A 26 -0.52 7.56 -11.05
C TRP A 26 -1.06 6.30 -10.37
N THR A 27 -0.74 5.15 -10.96
CA THR A 27 -0.91 3.83 -10.33
C THR A 27 0.32 2.96 -10.54
N GLY A 28 0.31 1.74 -10.01
CA GLY A 28 1.40 0.81 -10.17
C GLY A 28 1.41 -0.32 -9.16
N ALA A 29 2.41 -1.18 -9.32
CA ALA A 29 2.74 -2.20 -8.35
C ALA A 29 4.25 -2.46 -8.41
N VAL A 30 4.95 -2.17 -7.31
CA VAL A 30 6.37 -2.48 -7.12
C VAL A 30 6.46 -3.56 -6.07
N ARG A 31 7.02 -4.72 -6.41
CA ARG A 31 7.14 -5.86 -5.49
C ARG A 31 8.16 -5.55 -4.39
N THR A 32 7.96 -6.14 -3.23
CA THR A 32 9.01 -6.28 -2.22
C THR A 32 9.63 -7.67 -2.40
N PRO A 33 10.97 -7.84 -2.35
CA PRO A 33 11.55 -9.17 -2.27
C PRO A 33 11.03 -9.86 -1.00
N ALA A 34 10.32 -10.97 -1.14
CA ALA A 34 10.00 -11.83 -0.02
C ALA A 34 11.05 -12.97 0.01
N PRO A 35 11.73 -13.21 1.15
CA PRO A 35 12.55 -14.40 1.28
C PRO A 35 11.65 -15.64 1.16
N GLY A 36 11.86 -16.44 0.10
CA GLY A 36 11.18 -17.71 -0.11
C GLY A 36 9.78 -17.65 -0.73
N GLY A 37 9.32 -16.50 -1.24
CA GLY A 37 7.97 -16.33 -1.81
C GLY A 37 7.97 -15.79 -3.23
N ASP A 38 8.15 -16.69 -4.19
CA ASP A 38 7.40 -16.81 -5.46
C ASP A 38 8.14 -17.85 -6.32
N THR A 39 7.52 -19.02 -6.50
CA THR A 39 8.04 -20.11 -7.33
C THR A 39 7.78 -19.91 -8.83
N GLU A 40 7.14 -18.80 -9.18
CA GLU A 40 7.00 -18.32 -10.56
C GLU A 40 8.03 -17.20 -10.77
N GLY A 41 8.76 -17.27 -11.90
CA GLY A 41 9.81 -16.30 -12.23
C GLY A 41 9.29 -14.85 -12.28
N PRO A 42 10.16 -13.86 -12.57
CA PRO A 42 9.74 -12.47 -12.56
C PRO A 42 8.59 -12.23 -13.55
N ASP A 43 7.47 -11.79 -13.00
CA ASP A 43 6.24 -11.37 -13.68
C ASP A 43 6.49 -10.43 -14.86
N LEU A 44 7.53 -9.59 -14.75
CA LEU A 44 7.97 -8.65 -15.77
C LEU A 44 9.46 -8.73 -16.04
N THR A 45 9.82 -8.73 -17.31
CA THR A 45 11.20 -8.77 -17.79
C THR A 45 11.49 -7.61 -18.75
N LEU A 46 12.64 -6.98 -18.58
CA LEU A 46 13.20 -5.99 -19.49
C LEU A 46 14.30 -6.62 -20.33
N ARG A 47 14.22 -6.49 -21.65
CA ARG A 47 15.26 -6.92 -22.56
C ARG A 47 15.89 -5.70 -23.24
N PRO A 48 17.21 -5.50 -23.12
CA PRO A 48 17.89 -4.41 -23.83
C PRO A 48 17.70 -4.50 -25.35
N ARG A 49 17.59 -3.34 -26.00
CA ARG A 49 17.61 -3.15 -27.45
C ARG A 49 18.45 -1.91 -27.80
N PRO A 50 18.88 -1.74 -29.06
CA PRO A 50 19.71 -0.61 -29.45
C PRO A 50 19.11 0.78 -29.12
N ALA A 51 17.79 0.90 -29.11
CA ALA A 51 17.08 2.17 -28.87
C ALA A 51 16.45 2.29 -27.46
N GLY A 52 16.76 1.38 -26.54
CA GLY A 52 16.18 1.38 -25.19
C GLY A 52 15.95 -0.03 -24.64
N GLN A 53 14.82 -0.26 -23.98
CA GLN A 53 14.44 -1.56 -23.46
C GLN A 53 13.07 -1.99 -23.96
N VAL A 54 12.81 -3.29 -23.91
CA VAL A 54 11.51 -3.87 -24.24
C VAL A 54 10.99 -4.63 -23.02
N LEU A 55 9.85 -4.18 -22.50
CA LEU A 55 9.16 -4.72 -21.33
C LEU A 55 8.16 -5.79 -21.76
N ASN A 56 8.20 -6.94 -21.09
CA ASN A 56 7.30 -8.06 -21.34
C ASN A 56 6.81 -8.70 -20.05
N GLY A 57 5.58 -9.22 -20.07
CA GLY A 57 5.01 -10.05 -19.03
C GLY A 57 3.65 -9.51 -18.57
N HIS A 58 3.31 -9.72 -17.31
CA HIS A 58 2.08 -9.19 -16.74
C HIS A 58 2.23 -8.89 -15.26
N ARG A 59 1.35 -8.07 -14.69
CA ARG A 59 1.38 -7.74 -13.27
C ARG A 59 -0.02 -7.37 -12.78
N TYR A 60 -0.35 -7.78 -11.56
CA TYR A 60 -1.57 -7.33 -10.92
C TYR A 60 -1.36 -5.96 -10.25
N VAL A 61 -2.31 -5.06 -10.44
CA VAL A 61 -2.32 -3.70 -9.88
C VAL A 61 -3.64 -3.52 -9.12
N ASP A 62 -3.56 -3.13 -7.84
CA ASP A 62 -4.70 -3.14 -6.93
C ASP A 62 -5.63 -1.92 -7.05
N THR A 63 -5.20 -0.87 -7.75
CA THR A 63 -5.91 0.41 -7.81
C THR A 63 -5.73 1.13 -9.15
N ALA A 64 -6.74 1.87 -9.57
CA ALA A 64 -6.78 2.85 -10.65
C ALA A 64 -6.13 2.46 -11.99
N VAL A 65 -6.02 1.17 -12.34
CA VAL A 65 -5.31 0.75 -13.55
C VAL A 65 -5.97 1.24 -14.84
N ASP A 66 -7.30 1.31 -14.86
CA ASP A 66 -8.08 1.75 -16.02
C ASP A 66 -8.14 3.27 -16.16
N ALA A 67 -7.84 4.02 -15.09
CA ALA A 67 -7.99 5.47 -15.05
C ALA A 67 -6.64 6.21 -14.94
N ALA A 68 -5.54 5.49 -14.68
CA ALA A 68 -4.24 6.11 -14.50
C ALA A 68 -3.64 6.56 -15.84
N ASP A 69 -3.00 7.73 -15.81
CA ASP A 69 -2.20 8.24 -16.92
C ASP A 69 -0.81 7.62 -16.96
N GLN A 70 -0.28 7.23 -15.79
CA GLN A 70 1.03 6.63 -15.63
C GLN A 70 0.95 5.39 -14.73
N ILE A 71 1.54 4.28 -15.19
CA ILE A 71 1.62 3.01 -14.48
C ILE A 71 3.09 2.73 -14.11
N VAL A 72 3.39 2.55 -12.83
CA VAL A 72 4.73 2.25 -12.33
C VAL A 72 4.85 0.77 -11.99
N VAL A 73 5.87 0.11 -12.53
CA VAL A 73 6.14 -1.31 -12.28
C VAL A 73 7.63 -1.55 -12.10
N ASP A 74 7.98 -2.58 -11.34
CA ASP A 74 9.35 -3.12 -11.36
C ASP A 74 9.48 -4.28 -12.34
N ALA A 75 10.65 -4.41 -12.95
CA ALA A 75 10.95 -5.50 -13.88
C ALA A 75 12.42 -5.89 -13.80
N VAL A 76 12.71 -7.18 -14.00
CA VAL A 76 14.07 -7.70 -14.00
C VAL A 76 14.69 -7.49 -15.39
N CYS A 77 15.85 -6.84 -15.44
CA CYS A 77 16.65 -6.74 -16.65
C CYS A 77 17.28 -8.11 -16.96
N ALA A 78 16.89 -8.73 -18.08
CA ALA A 78 17.35 -10.06 -18.46
C ALA A 78 18.86 -10.14 -18.75
N ALA A 79 19.52 -9.01 -19.03
CA ALA A 79 20.95 -8.97 -19.32
C ALA A 79 21.80 -8.80 -18.06
N THR A 80 21.31 -8.04 -17.06
CA THR A 80 22.09 -7.70 -15.85
C THR A 80 21.57 -8.38 -14.59
N GLY A 81 20.35 -8.90 -14.60
CA GLY A 81 19.65 -9.41 -13.42
C GLY A 81 19.14 -8.30 -12.50
N GLU A 82 19.42 -7.02 -12.77
CA GLU A 82 19.00 -5.90 -11.93
C GLU A 82 17.48 -5.69 -12.00
N VAL A 83 16.87 -5.25 -10.89
CA VAL A 83 15.48 -4.81 -10.89
C VAL A 83 15.44 -3.31 -11.16
N LEU A 84 14.70 -2.93 -12.20
CA LEU A 84 14.47 -1.55 -12.58
C LEU A 84 13.03 -1.17 -12.31
N VAL A 85 12.83 0.04 -11.77
CA VAL A 85 11.52 0.65 -11.66
C VAL A 85 11.29 1.49 -12.91
N VAL A 86 10.20 1.22 -13.61
CA VAL A 86 9.88 1.87 -14.88
C VAL A 86 8.47 2.44 -14.84
N ARG A 87 8.26 3.54 -15.55
CA ARG A 87 6.94 4.11 -15.79
C ARG A 87 6.47 3.77 -17.20
N VAL A 88 5.19 3.44 -17.34
CA VAL A 88 4.53 3.14 -18.59
C VAL A 88 3.33 4.08 -18.73
N PRO A 89 3.31 4.97 -19.73
CA PRO A 89 2.15 5.80 -20.02
C PRO A 89 0.93 4.95 -20.39
N ALA A 90 -0.25 5.41 -20.03
CA ALA A 90 -1.49 4.84 -20.53
C ALA A 90 -1.52 4.83 -22.05
N GLY A 91 -2.09 3.77 -22.64
CA GLY A 91 -2.17 3.63 -24.10
C GLY A 91 -0.84 3.33 -24.82
N ALA A 92 0.25 3.06 -24.08
CA ALA A 92 1.49 2.59 -24.67
C ALA A 92 1.24 1.37 -25.57
N ARG A 93 1.85 1.34 -26.77
CA ARG A 93 1.67 0.22 -27.70
C ARG A 93 2.15 -1.08 -27.04
N GLY A 94 1.25 -2.06 -26.94
CA GLY A 94 1.53 -3.35 -26.31
C GLY A 94 1.11 -3.44 -24.84
N LEU A 95 0.65 -2.33 -24.23
CA LEU A 95 -0.03 -2.35 -22.94
C LEU A 95 -1.49 -2.75 -23.14
N ILE A 96 -1.90 -3.80 -22.44
CA ILE A 96 -3.29 -4.26 -22.36
C ILE A 96 -3.66 -4.25 -20.88
N VAL A 97 -4.82 -3.68 -20.56
CA VAL A 97 -5.36 -3.68 -19.20
C VAL A 97 -6.57 -4.61 -19.16
N GLU A 98 -6.55 -5.55 -18.22
CA GLU A 98 -7.62 -6.49 -17.95
C GLU A 98 -8.21 -6.18 -16.58
N PRO A 99 -9.36 -5.48 -16.51
CA PRO A 99 -9.95 -5.09 -15.25
C PRO A 99 -10.35 -6.31 -14.41
N SER A 100 -10.13 -6.22 -13.10
CA SER A 100 -10.55 -7.23 -12.14
C SER A 100 -11.98 -6.95 -11.72
N HIS A 101 -12.89 -7.74 -12.28
CA HIS A 101 -14.31 -7.70 -11.96
C HIS A 101 -14.59 -8.59 -10.73
N ASP A 102 -15.76 -8.43 -10.11
CA ASP A 102 -16.25 -9.31 -9.03
C ASP A 102 -15.40 -9.39 -7.74
N ARG A 103 -14.87 -8.24 -7.30
CA ARG A 103 -14.25 -8.14 -5.97
C ARG A 103 -15.29 -8.13 -4.84
N LEU A 104 -14.94 -8.71 -3.69
CA LEU A 104 -15.75 -8.65 -2.46
C LEU A 104 -15.97 -7.18 -2.03
N GLY A 105 -14.87 -6.45 -1.87
CA GLY A 105 -14.81 -5.03 -1.55
C GLY A 105 -13.76 -4.33 -2.41
N GLN A 106 -13.55 -3.03 -2.19
CA GLN A 106 -12.71 -2.18 -3.05
C GLN A 106 -13.13 -2.29 -4.54
N ARG A 107 -14.44 -2.42 -4.77
CA ARG A 107 -15.02 -2.75 -6.09
C ARG A 107 -14.80 -1.66 -7.14
N VAL A 108 -14.81 -0.41 -6.70
CA VAL A 108 -14.58 0.77 -7.56
C VAL A 108 -13.14 1.25 -7.52
N ALA A 109 -12.25 0.50 -6.87
CA ALA A 109 -10.84 0.88 -6.80
C ALA A 109 -10.14 0.80 -8.15
N GLY A 110 -10.73 0.14 -9.17
CA GLY A 110 -10.13 0.00 -10.49
C GLY A 110 -8.88 -0.90 -10.48
N ALA A 111 -8.95 -2.05 -9.80
CA ALA A 111 -7.87 -3.04 -9.87
C ALA A 111 -7.92 -3.81 -11.18
N GLY A 112 -6.78 -4.35 -11.61
CA GLY A 112 -6.72 -5.19 -12.78
C GLY A 112 -5.32 -5.72 -13.05
N ARG A 113 -5.23 -6.57 -14.07
CA ARG A 113 -3.98 -7.12 -14.57
C ARG A 113 -3.49 -6.27 -15.74
N VAL A 114 -2.28 -5.73 -15.63
CA VAL A 114 -1.57 -5.13 -16.76
C VAL A 114 -0.81 -6.22 -17.49
N VAL A 115 -1.02 -6.35 -18.80
CA VAL A 115 -0.27 -7.22 -19.68
C VAL A 115 0.58 -6.34 -20.59
N LEU A 116 1.86 -6.65 -20.66
CA LEU A 116 2.87 -5.89 -21.39
C LEU A 116 3.44 -6.82 -22.47
N ASP A 117 3.04 -6.62 -23.73
CA ASP A 117 3.61 -7.29 -24.90
C ASP A 117 4.55 -6.34 -25.64
N ARG A 118 5.85 -6.56 -25.46
CA ARG A 118 6.93 -5.85 -26.15
C ARG A 118 6.79 -4.32 -26.09
N VAL A 119 6.41 -3.80 -24.93
CA VAL A 119 6.30 -2.35 -24.72
C VAL A 119 7.68 -1.72 -24.77
N ALA A 120 7.87 -0.72 -25.62
CA ALA A 120 9.12 0.02 -25.70
C ALA A 120 9.27 0.96 -24.50
N ILE A 121 10.42 0.89 -23.84
CA ILE A 121 10.78 1.71 -22.69
C ILE A 121 12.03 2.51 -23.06
N THR A 122 11.91 3.84 -23.08
CA THR A 122 13.02 4.76 -23.30
C THR A 122 13.83 4.95 -22.00
N PRO A 123 15.06 5.48 -22.07
CA PRO A 123 15.84 5.77 -20.87
C PRO A 123 15.12 6.66 -19.85
N GLU A 124 14.34 7.65 -20.31
CA GLU A 124 13.60 8.61 -19.48
C GLU A 124 12.34 7.99 -18.82
N GLN A 125 12.00 6.76 -19.20
CA GLN A 125 10.95 5.97 -18.58
C GLN A 125 11.48 5.03 -17.50
N VAL A 126 12.81 4.91 -17.37
CA VAL A 126 13.46 4.20 -16.25
C VAL A 126 13.61 5.18 -15.11
N LEU A 127 12.86 4.97 -14.03
CA LEU A 127 12.95 5.83 -12.85
C LEU A 127 14.25 5.57 -12.11
N GLY A 128 14.63 4.31 -11.96
CA GLY A 128 15.90 3.97 -11.35
C GLY A 128 16.02 2.49 -11.02
N ARG A 129 17.09 2.17 -10.29
CA ARG A 129 17.39 0.81 -9.85
C ARG A 129 16.75 0.57 -8.49
N ARG A 130 16.22 -0.63 -8.30
CA ARG A 130 15.90 -1.16 -6.97
C ARG A 130 16.92 -2.24 -6.64
N PRO A 131 17.85 -2.00 -5.71
CA PRO A 131 18.80 -3.02 -5.28
C PRO A 131 18.08 -4.25 -4.72
N HIS A 132 18.72 -5.42 -4.84
CA HIS A 132 18.19 -6.68 -4.28
C HIS A 132 18.50 -6.81 -2.79
N ASP A 133 19.56 -6.15 -2.34
CA ASP A 133 20.08 -6.13 -0.99
C ASP A 133 19.70 -4.82 -0.28
N GLU A 134 19.34 -4.94 0.99
CA GLU A 134 18.98 -3.78 1.83
C GLU A 134 20.18 -2.84 2.02
N GLU A 135 21.40 -3.37 2.03
CA GLU A 135 22.64 -2.60 2.28
C GLU A 135 22.99 -1.62 1.14
N SER A 136 22.66 -1.96 -0.11
CA SER A 136 22.85 -1.08 -1.26
C SER A 136 21.65 -0.15 -1.53
N THR A 137 20.54 -0.32 -0.80
CA THR A 137 19.33 0.48 -1.00
C THR A 137 19.46 1.85 -0.35
N PRO A 138 19.29 2.97 -1.10
CA PRO A 138 19.33 4.30 -0.49
C PRO A 138 18.27 4.42 0.63
N PRO A 139 18.58 5.04 1.78
CA PRO A 139 17.67 5.08 2.93
C PRO A 139 16.29 5.65 2.59
N VAL A 140 16.22 6.68 1.75
CA VAL A 140 14.96 7.27 1.30
C VAL A 140 14.12 6.26 0.48
N THR A 141 14.75 5.47 -0.38
CA THR A 141 14.10 4.43 -1.19
C THR A 141 13.46 3.35 -0.30
N ALA A 142 14.11 3.01 0.81
CA ALA A 142 13.59 2.04 1.79
C ALA A 142 12.29 2.51 2.48
N LEU A 143 11.98 3.81 2.47
CA LEU A 143 10.72 4.35 2.99
C LEU A 143 9.53 4.18 2.03
N ALA A 144 9.74 3.85 0.76
CA ALA A 144 8.69 3.83 -0.26
C ALA A 144 7.54 2.86 0.07
N GLU A 145 7.87 1.61 0.43
CA GLU A 145 6.86 0.63 0.84
C GLU A 145 6.19 1.02 2.16
N PRO A 146 6.92 1.32 3.26
CA PRO A 146 6.33 1.84 4.48
C PRO A 146 5.37 3.03 4.25
N ALA A 147 5.73 3.98 3.37
CA ALA A 147 4.88 5.12 3.07
C ALA A 147 3.54 4.71 2.42
N LEU A 148 3.58 3.81 1.43
CA LEU A 148 2.36 3.29 0.80
C LEU A 148 1.49 2.54 1.81
N ARG A 149 2.10 1.69 2.64
CA ARG A 149 1.39 0.93 3.68
C ARG A 149 0.72 1.84 4.70
N LEU A 150 1.41 2.90 5.10
CA LEU A 150 0.86 3.88 6.02
C LEU A 150 -0.31 4.66 5.40
N ALA A 151 -0.23 5.01 4.11
CA ALA A 151 -1.37 5.60 3.39
C ALA A 151 -2.58 4.66 3.37
N LEU A 152 -2.36 3.35 3.17
CA LEU A 152 -3.44 2.35 3.25
C LEU A 152 -4.00 2.19 4.67
N CYS A 153 -3.21 2.43 5.72
CA CYS A 153 -3.72 2.46 7.09
C CYS A 153 -4.73 3.60 7.27
N HIS A 154 -4.44 4.79 6.74
CA HIS A 154 -5.39 5.91 6.76
C HIS A 154 -6.70 5.60 6.01
N VAL A 155 -6.63 4.90 4.87
CA VAL A 155 -7.84 4.41 4.18
C VAL A 155 -8.64 3.45 5.07
N GLY A 156 -7.96 2.54 5.77
CA GLY A 156 -8.60 1.60 6.68
C GLY A 156 -9.25 2.27 7.90
N LEU A 157 -8.62 3.30 8.47
CA LEU A 157 -9.20 4.12 9.53
C LEU A 157 -10.47 4.83 9.03
N GLY A 158 -10.42 5.49 7.88
CA GLY A 158 -11.59 6.17 7.32
C GLY A 158 -12.76 5.21 7.05
N ILE A 159 -12.48 3.96 6.66
CA ILE A 159 -13.52 2.91 6.54
C ILE A 159 -14.12 2.59 7.92
N ALA A 160 -13.30 2.42 8.95
CA ALA A 160 -13.76 2.08 10.30
C ALA A 160 -14.58 3.21 10.93
N GLU A 161 -14.09 4.44 10.84
CA GLU A 161 -14.76 5.64 11.37
C GLU A 161 -16.05 5.95 10.61
N GLY A 162 -16.04 5.81 9.29
CA GLY A 162 -17.24 5.95 8.46
C GLY A 162 -18.32 4.95 8.85
N ALA A 163 -17.93 3.69 9.06
CA ALA A 163 -18.85 2.64 9.51
C ALA A 163 -19.47 2.95 10.87
N LEU A 164 -18.64 3.39 11.82
CA LEU A 164 -19.08 3.74 13.18
C LEU A 164 -20.02 4.95 13.18
N THR A 165 -19.70 5.97 12.38
CA THR A 165 -20.51 7.19 12.24
C THR A 165 -21.87 6.88 11.62
N GLU A 166 -21.90 6.12 10.54
CA GLU A 166 -23.16 5.76 9.88
C GLU A 166 -24.05 4.90 10.79
N ALA A 167 -23.46 3.94 11.50
CA ALA A 167 -24.20 3.15 12.49
C ALA A 167 -24.77 4.01 13.61
N ARG A 168 -23.99 4.98 14.12
CA ARG A 168 -24.46 5.93 15.14
C ARG A 168 -25.64 6.75 14.63
N ASP A 169 -25.56 7.28 13.42
CA ASP A 169 -26.61 8.12 12.85
C ASP A 169 -27.92 7.33 12.64
N LEU A 170 -27.81 6.06 12.24
CA LEU A 170 -28.96 5.14 12.16
C LEU A 170 -29.60 4.90 13.54
N SER A 171 -28.79 4.69 14.58
CA SER A 171 -29.27 4.49 15.96
C SER A 171 -29.95 5.72 16.52
N MET A 172 -29.34 6.90 16.34
CA MET A 172 -29.93 8.18 16.78
C MET A 172 -31.18 8.55 15.98
N GLY A 173 -31.28 8.10 14.72
CA GLY A 173 -32.42 8.31 13.85
C GLY A 173 -33.59 7.34 14.06
N GLY A 174 -33.52 6.42 15.03
CA GLY A 174 -34.61 5.46 15.30
C GLY A 174 -34.72 4.34 14.27
N ARG A 175 -33.68 4.11 13.45
CA ARG A 175 -33.69 3.16 12.33
C ARG A 175 -32.79 1.94 12.56
N ALA A 176 -32.12 1.88 13.70
CA ALA A 176 -31.29 0.76 14.10
C ALA A 176 -32.11 -0.31 14.85
N HIS A 177 -31.50 -1.48 15.06
CA HIS A 177 -32.13 -2.58 15.80
C HIS A 177 -32.09 -2.34 17.31
N ARG A 178 -31.07 -1.59 17.76
CA ARG A 178 -30.85 -1.22 19.15
C ARG A 178 -30.95 0.30 19.24
N LEU A 179 -31.86 0.81 20.06
CA LEU A 179 -32.11 2.24 20.18
C LEU A 179 -31.56 2.81 21.50
N PRO A 180 -31.02 4.05 21.48
CA PRO A 180 -30.65 4.75 22.70
C PRO A 180 -31.88 4.91 23.62
N GLY A 181 -31.76 4.45 24.87
CA GLY A 181 -32.83 4.51 25.86
C GLY A 181 -33.65 3.21 26.03
N GLU A 182 -33.60 2.31 25.04
CA GLU A 182 -34.20 0.97 25.13
C GLU A 182 -33.17 -0.11 25.50
N ASP A 183 -31.91 0.14 25.14
CA ASP A 183 -30.81 -0.79 25.36
C ASP A 183 -29.65 -0.12 26.11
N PRO A 184 -29.44 -0.43 27.41
CA PRO A 184 -28.35 0.15 28.20
C PRO A 184 -26.95 -0.32 27.73
N ASP A 185 -26.85 -1.49 27.11
CA ASP A 185 -25.58 -2.06 26.62
C ASP A 185 -25.16 -1.46 25.26
N LEU A 186 -26.01 -0.63 24.64
CA LEU A 186 -25.68 0.10 23.44
C LEU A 186 -24.53 1.09 23.67
N PHE A 187 -24.53 1.79 24.82
CA PHE A 187 -23.45 2.70 25.20
C PHE A 187 -22.13 1.96 25.44
N LEU A 188 -22.19 0.77 26.05
CA LEU A 188 -21.02 -0.10 26.20
C LEU A 188 -20.45 -0.46 24.83
N THR A 189 -21.31 -0.92 23.91
CA THR A 189 -20.88 -1.31 22.57
C THR A 189 -20.24 -0.15 21.81
N TYR A 190 -20.87 1.03 21.77
CA TYR A 190 -20.27 2.19 21.12
C TYR A 190 -18.98 2.67 21.82
N GLY A 191 -18.90 2.57 23.15
CA GLY A 191 -17.69 2.88 23.90
C GLY A 191 -16.51 1.98 23.53
N GLU A 192 -16.75 0.67 23.40
CA GLU A 192 -15.76 -0.29 22.92
C GLU A 192 -15.28 0.03 21.50
N LEU A 193 -16.20 0.29 20.57
CA LEU A 193 -15.88 0.58 19.18
C LEU A 193 -15.14 1.92 19.01
N ALA A 194 -15.60 2.97 19.70
CA ALA A 194 -14.96 4.28 19.67
C ALA A 194 -13.56 4.24 20.28
N SER A 195 -13.38 3.49 21.37
CA SER A 195 -12.06 3.27 21.98
C SER A 195 -11.10 2.54 21.03
N ALA A 196 -11.59 1.52 20.32
CA ALA A 196 -10.80 0.80 19.33
C ALA A 196 -10.37 1.69 18.17
N ALA A 197 -11.27 2.54 17.65
CA ALA A 197 -10.96 3.53 16.61
C ALA A 197 -9.92 4.53 17.09
N GLN A 198 -10.12 5.12 18.27
CA GLN A 198 -9.18 6.10 18.85
C GLN A 198 -7.79 5.51 19.09
N THR A 199 -7.73 4.25 19.54
CA THR A 199 -6.47 3.52 19.71
C THR A 199 -5.73 3.35 18.38
N ALA A 200 -6.45 2.95 17.32
CA ALA A 200 -5.86 2.79 16.00
C ALA A 200 -5.38 4.12 15.41
N ASN A 201 -6.16 5.19 15.56
CA ASN A 201 -5.77 6.54 15.16
C ASN A 201 -4.48 6.97 15.83
N ALA A 202 -4.39 6.87 17.16
CA ALA A 202 -3.19 7.28 17.89
C ALA A 202 -1.91 6.56 17.43
N VAL A 203 -2.01 5.26 17.10
CA VAL A 203 -0.86 4.49 16.59
C VAL A 203 -0.49 4.89 15.16
N VAL A 204 -1.48 5.08 14.28
CA VAL A 204 -1.27 5.50 12.89
C VAL A 204 -0.74 6.93 12.80
N ASP A 205 -1.25 7.84 13.63
CA ASP A 205 -0.77 9.23 13.74
C ASP A 205 0.70 9.25 14.15
N ARG A 206 1.07 8.45 15.16
CA ARG A 206 2.47 8.34 15.58
C ARG A 206 3.37 7.86 14.44
N ALA A 207 2.95 6.84 13.69
CA ALA A 207 3.70 6.38 12.52
C ALA A 207 3.78 7.46 11.42
N THR A 208 2.73 8.27 11.27
CA THR A 208 2.65 9.38 10.30
C THR A 208 3.62 10.50 10.64
N GLU A 209 3.71 10.90 11.90
CA GLU A 209 4.69 11.89 12.36
C GLU A 209 6.12 11.44 12.08
N VAL A 210 6.46 10.20 12.43
CA VAL A 210 7.81 9.67 12.25
C VAL A 210 8.14 9.50 10.77
N MET A 211 7.19 9.05 9.95
CA MET A 211 7.34 9.00 8.49
C MET A 211 7.59 10.40 7.91
N ALA A 212 6.80 11.40 8.32
CA ALA A 212 6.95 12.77 7.84
C ALA A 212 8.31 13.36 8.20
N GLN A 213 8.79 13.12 9.43
CA GLN A 213 10.13 13.52 9.86
C GLN A 213 11.22 12.86 9.02
N ALA A 214 11.13 11.55 8.77
CA ALA A 214 12.09 10.83 7.95
C ALA A 214 12.12 11.33 6.50
N LEU A 215 10.95 11.57 5.90
CA LEU A 215 10.84 12.12 4.55
C LEU A 215 11.37 13.56 4.44
N ALA A 216 11.22 14.37 5.49
CA ALA A 216 11.72 15.75 5.53
C ALA A 216 13.26 15.82 5.53
N THR A 217 13.94 14.81 6.07
CA THR A 217 15.41 14.72 6.05
C THR A 217 15.96 14.47 4.63
N GLY A 218 15.18 13.83 3.76
CA GLY A 218 15.52 13.60 2.36
C GLY A 218 16.82 12.82 2.17
N ALA A 219 17.75 13.35 1.37
CA ALA A 219 19.02 12.69 1.04
C ALA A 219 19.97 12.53 2.25
N HIS A 220 19.73 13.24 3.35
CA HIS A 220 20.54 13.15 4.58
C HIS A 220 20.00 12.12 5.58
N LEU A 221 19.03 11.30 5.18
CA LEU A 221 18.43 10.30 6.05
C LEU A 221 19.46 9.22 6.43
N ASP A 222 19.62 9.01 7.73
CA ASP A 222 20.50 7.97 8.27
C ASP A 222 19.99 6.57 7.87
N ALA A 223 20.91 5.66 7.59
CA ALA A 223 20.64 4.29 7.13
C ALA A 223 19.88 3.45 8.17
N ASP A 224 19.99 3.80 9.46
CA ASP A 224 19.31 3.08 10.54
C ASP A 224 17.84 3.50 10.75
N VAL A 225 17.42 4.63 10.18
CA VAL A 225 16.07 5.20 10.39
C VAL A 225 14.97 4.39 9.69
N PRO A 226 15.10 3.96 8.42
CA PRO A 226 14.05 3.24 7.72
C PRO A 226 13.55 1.99 8.43
N ALA A 227 14.44 1.24 9.11
CA ALA A 227 14.05 0.04 9.87
C ALA A 227 13.07 0.36 10.99
N GLY A 228 13.35 1.40 11.79
CA GLY A 228 12.46 1.86 12.86
C GLY A 228 11.13 2.41 12.33
N VAL A 229 11.17 3.17 11.23
CA VAL A 229 9.95 3.65 10.55
C VAL A 229 9.11 2.46 10.07
N ALA A 230 9.72 1.47 9.42
CA ALA A 230 9.04 0.30 8.90
C ALA A 230 8.37 -0.53 10.00
N ALA A 231 9.01 -0.66 11.17
CA ALA A 231 8.46 -1.33 12.35
C ALA A 231 7.26 -0.58 12.96
N LEU A 232 7.33 0.76 13.04
CA LEU A 232 6.19 1.58 13.48
C LEU A 232 5.00 1.47 12.51
N VAL A 233 5.25 1.52 11.19
CA VAL A 233 4.20 1.32 10.19
C VAL A 233 3.63 -0.10 10.26
N ALA A 234 4.45 -1.12 10.47
CA ALA A 234 3.96 -2.49 10.66
C ALA A 234 3.07 -2.60 11.92
N THR A 235 3.41 -1.89 12.99
CA THR A 235 2.60 -1.81 14.21
C THR A 235 1.26 -1.12 13.92
N ALA A 236 1.29 0.03 13.24
CA ALA A 236 0.10 0.76 12.82
C ALA A 236 -0.84 -0.11 11.96
N GLU A 237 -0.29 -0.84 11.01
CA GLU A 237 -1.05 -1.74 10.13
C GLU A 237 -1.71 -2.89 10.91
N ALA A 238 -1.00 -3.49 11.87
CA ALA A 238 -1.55 -4.57 12.70
C ALA A 238 -2.71 -4.07 13.59
N VAL A 239 -2.54 -2.91 14.22
CA VAL A 239 -3.57 -2.30 15.08
C VAL A 239 -4.77 -1.84 14.26
N MET A 240 -4.54 -1.12 13.17
CA MET A 240 -5.58 -0.64 12.25
C MET A 240 -6.38 -1.81 11.68
N SER A 241 -5.72 -2.87 11.20
CA SER A 241 -6.41 -4.01 10.59
C SER A 241 -7.34 -4.69 11.59
N LYS A 242 -6.89 -4.86 12.84
CA LYS A 242 -7.72 -5.42 13.92
C LYS A 242 -8.92 -4.51 14.22
N ALA A 243 -8.69 -3.20 14.36
CA ALA A 243 -9.76 -2.24 14.65
C ALA A 243 -10.79 -2.18 13.52
N ALA A 244 -10.35 -2.04 12.26
CA ALA A 244 -11.22 -1.96 11.10
C ALA A 244 -12.09 -3.21 10.94
N LEU A 245 -11.51 -4.42 11.04
CA LEU A 245 -12.29 -5.65 10.94
C LEU A 245 -13.28 -5.81 12.11
N HIS A 246 -12.87 -5.45 13.33
CA HIS A 246 -13.74 -5.52 14.50
C HIS A 246 -14.91 -4.53 14.39
N ILE A 247 -14.63 -3.24 14.15
CA ILE A 247 -15.63 -2.19 14.08
C ILE A 247 -16.62 -2.47 12.95
N THR A 248 -16.12 -2.74 11.74
CA THR A 248 -16.98 -2.93 10.57
C THR A 248 -17.85 -4.18 10.65
N ALA A 249 -17.45 -5.21 11.39
CA ALA A 249 -18.30 -6.36 11.68
C ALA A 249 -19.33 -6.04 12.77
N ARG A 250 -18.91 -5.42 13.88
CA ARG A 250 -19.77 -5.12 15.03
C ARG A 250 -20.89 -4.15 14.70
N VAL A 251 -20.67 -3.18 13.82
CA VAL A 251 -21.72 -2.24 13.41
C VAL A 251 -22.90 -2.92 12.70
N LEU A 252 -22.68 -4.07 12.04
CA LEU A 252 -23.76 -4.83 11.39
C LEU A 252 -24.71 -5.47 12.41
N GLU A 253 -24.26 -5.65 13.64
CA GLU A 253 -25.11 -6.12 14.73
C GLU A 253 -25.92 -4.97 15.38
N LEU A 254 -25.53 -3.72 15.13
CA LEU A 254 -26.21 -2.54 15.67
C LEU A 254 -27.36 -2.09 14.76
N ALA A 255 -27.16 -2.17 13.45
CA ALA A 255 -28.16 -1.76 12.46
C ALA A 255 -28.12 -2.67 11.22
N ASP A 256 -29.30 -3.08 10.76
CA ASP A 256 -29.48 -3.64 9.41
C ASP A 256 -29.95 -2.54 8.48
N ALA A 257 -28.99 -1.96 7.75
CA ALA A 257 -29.25 -0.92 6.76
C ALA A 257 -28.62 -1.33 5.41
N PRO A 258 -29.35 -1.15 4.29
CA PRO A 258 -28.84 -1.48 2.97
C PRO A 258 -27.47 -0.84 2.71
N GLY A 259 -26.47 -1.68 2.43
CA GLY A 259 -25.13 -1.25 2.06
C GLY A 259 -24.18 -1.00 3.25
N LEU A 260 -24.58 -1.17 4.50
CA LEU A 260 -23.67 -1.04 5.66
C LEU A 260 -22.53 -2.08 5.62
N ASP A 261 -22.82 -3.26 5.07
CA ASP A 261 -21.86 -4.34 4.81
C ASP A 261 -20.70 -3.93 3.89
N ARG A 262 -20.84 -2.83 3.13
CA ARG A 262 -19.78 -2.32 2.25
C ARG A 262 -18.51 -1.96 3.02
N PHE A 263 -18.63 -1.45 4.24
CA PHE A 263 -17.47 -1.10 5.06
C PHE A 263 -16.67 -2.34 5.41
N TRP A 264 -17.37 -3.40 5.86
CA TRP A 264 -16.73 -4.68 6.18
C TRP A 264 -16.09 -5.30 4.93
N ARG A 265 -16.80 -5.34 3.80
CA ARG A 265 -16.24 -5.88 2.55
C ARG A 265 -14.97 -5.12 2.12
N ASN A 266 -14.99 -3.79 2.21
CA ASN A 266 -13.86 -2.93 1.86
C ASN A 266 -12.67 -3.11 2.81
N ALA A 267 -12.91 -3.15 4.13
CA ALA A 267 -11.89 -3.43 5.14
C ALA A 267 -11.30 -4.84 4.95
N ARG A 268 -12.14 -5.83 4.65
CA ARG A 268 -11.71 -7.22 4.45
C ARG A 268 -10.77 -7.37 3.27
N VAL A 269 -11.08 -6.76 2.13
CA VAL A 269 -10.17 -6.77 0.97
C VAL A 269 -8.87 -6.02 1.28
N LEU A 270 -8.97 -4.84 1.87
CA LEU A 270 -7.79 -4.01 2.20
C LEU A 270 -6.80 -4.74 3.11
N THR A 271 -7.30 -5.47 4.10
CA THR A 271 -6.49 -6.16 5.12
C THR A 271 -6.08 -7.59 4.74
N ALA A 272 -6.63 -8.16 3.67
CA ALA A 272 -6.35 -9.54 3.27
C ALA A 272 -4.99 -9.73 2.58
N HIS A 273 -4.46 -8.68 1.93
CA HIS A 273 -3.32 -8.79 1.02
C HIS A 273 -1.98 -9.12 1.70
N ARG A 274 -1.86 -8.94 3.02
CA ARG A 274 -0.62 -9.24 3.78
C ARG A 274 -0.99 -9.84 5.14
N PRO A 275 -0.68 -11.12 5.42
CA PRO A 275 -0.99 -11.72 6.71
C PRO A 275 -0.40 -10.92 7.88
N VAL A 276 -1.21 -10.63 8.89
CA VAL A 276 -0.76 -9.93 10.12
C VAL A 276 0.46 -10.61 10.76
N ALA A 277 0.58 -11.93 10.62
CA ALA A 277 1.72 -12.70 11.09
C ALA A 277 3.07 -12.19 10.54
N HIS A 278 3.13 -11.78 9.27
CA HIS A 278 4.34 -11.21 8.70
C HIS A 278 4.70 -9.86 9.33
N ARG A 279 3.70 -9.03 9.65
CA ARG A 279 3.91 -7.76 10.35
C ARG A 279 4.41 -7.97 11.77
N LEU A 280 3.77 -8.87 12.51
CA LEU A 280 4.19 -9.21 13.87
C LEU A 280 5.61 -9.76 13.91
N ARG A 281 5.99 -10.59 12.92
CA ARG A 281 7.37 -11.08 12.80
C ARG A 281 8.36 -9.94 12.57
N SER A 282 8.09 -9.05 11.61
CA SER A 282 8.94 -7.89 11.33
C SER A 282 9.08 -6.94 12.53
N ILE A 283 7.98 -6.72 13.28
CA ILE A 283 8.01 -5.95 14.54
C ILE A 283 8.91 -6.66 15.57
N GLY A 284 8.76 -7.97 15.74
CA GLY A 284 9.55 -8.77 16.68
C GLY A 284 11.04 -8.80 16.33
N GLU A 285 11.37 -8.98 15.04
CA GLU A 285 12.74 -8.94 14.53
C GLU A 285 13.39 -7.58 14.84
N HIS A 286 12.70 -6.48 14.56
CA HIS A 286 13.21 -5.15 14.88
C HIS A 286 13.33 -4.91 16.39
N TYR A 287 12.36 -5.37 17.20
CA TYR A 287 12.40 -5.21 18.65
C TYR A 287 13.59 -5.94 19.30
N LEU A 288 13.92 -7.13 18.81
CA LEU A 288 15.01 -7.94 19.36
C LEU A 288 16.39 -7.52 18.86
N ASN A 289 16.49 -7.13 17.58
CA ASN A 289 17.78 -6.86 16.93
C ASN A 289 18.09 -5.36 16.77
N GLY A 290 17.11 -4.47 17.00
CA GLY A 290 17.23 -3.04 16.78
C GLY A 290 17.38 -2.68 15.28
N SER A 291 18.05 -1.57 15.00
CA SER A 291 18.45 -1.20 13.62
C SER A 291 19.68 -1.97 13.14
N GLN A 292 20.40 -2.65 14.05
CA GLN A 292 21.60 -3.42 13.71
C GLN A 292 21.19 -4.82 13.23
N ARG A 293 21.15 -4.96 11.89
CA ARG A 293 21.11 -6.20 11.10
C ARG A 293 19.77 -6.94 11.00
N ALA A 294 19.30 -6.99 9.76
CA ALA A 294 18.86 -8.23 9.12
C ALA A 294 20.08 -9.14 8.85
N VAL A 295 20.58 -9.83 9.88
CA VAL A 295 21.45 -11.01 9.70
C VAL A 295 20.79 -12.16 10.43
N ALA A 296 19.86 -12.79 9.73
CA ALA A 296 19.70 -14.23 9.73
C ALA A 296 18.84 -14.63 8.53
N ALA A 297 19.52 -14.83 7.40
CA ALA A 297 19.15 -15.96 6.55
C ALA A 297 19.19 -17.24 7.41
N ALA A 298 18.28 -18.16 7.10
CA ALA A 298 18.19 -19.53 7.64
C ALA A 298 17.67 -19.66 9.10
N TYR A 299 16.34 -19.77 9.20
CA TYR A 299 15.80 -20.91 9.94
C TYR A 299 15.25 -21.89 8.90
N HIS A 300 15.71 -23.14 9.00
CA HIS A 300 15.37 -24.28 8.16
C HIS A 300 13.87 -24.48 7.94
#